data_AF-A0A7X7H277-F1
#
_entry.id   AF-A0A7X7H277-F1
#
_cell.length_a   1.000
_cell.length_b   1.000
_cell.length_c   1.000
_cell.angle_alpha   90.00
_cell.angle_beta   90.00
_cell.angle_gamma   90.00
#
_symmetry.space_group_name_H-M   'P 1'
#
loop_
_entity.id
_entity.type
_entity.pdbx_description
1 polymer ?
#
loop_
_entity_poly.entity_id
_entity_poly.type
_entity_poly.pdbx_seq_one_letter_code
_entity_poly.pdbx_strand_id
1 'polypeptide(L)'
;MTKKVLVAGFTGAMGQKAVNLVNSLDNFELVAGMSPTATNDPQKYNLPAGAKIYQSLAEIPDLAADIWIDFTTPKAVYDNVKFALEHHISP
;
A
#
# COMPACT_ATOMS: atom_id res chain seq x y z
N MET A 1 4.39 19.47 0.28
CA MET A 1 3.57 18.61 -0.61
C MET A 1 3.28 17.34 0.14
N THR A 2 2.01 16.93 0.17
CA THR A 2 1.58 15.66 0.75
C THR A 2 2.09 14.49 -0.09
N LYS A 3 2.59 13.44 0.56
CA LYS A 3 3.11 12.23 -0.10
C LYS A 3 2.08 11.10 -0.06
N LYS A 4 1.84 10.48 -1.22
CA LYS A 4 0.93 9.35 -1.37
C LYS A 4 1.62 8.05 -1.01
N VAL A 5 0.98 7.24 -0.17
CA VAL A 5 1.53 5.98 0.33
C VAL A 5 0.64 4.81 -0.06
N LEU A 6 1.26 3.73 -0.53
CA LEU A 6 0.66 2.42 -0.68
C LEU A 6 1.26 1.47 0.35
N VAL A 7 0.42 0.70 1.06
CA VAL A 7 0.88 -0.32 2.02
C VAL A 7 0.56 -1.73 1.50
N ALA A 8 1.59 -2.49 1.14
CA ALA A 8 1.46 -3.89 0.78
C ALA A 8 1.52 -4.78 2.03
N GLY A 9 0.65 -5.79 2.11
CA GLY A 9 0.51 -6.63 3.31
C GLY A 9 -0.25 -5.95 4.45
N PHE A 10 -1.06 -4.93 4.15
CA PHE A 10 -1.83 -4.16 5.13
C PHE A 10 -2.80 -4.99 5.97
N THR A 11 -3.20 -6.18 5.53
CA THR A 11 -4.07 -7.10 6.28
C THR A 11 -3.38 -7.77 7.47
N GLY A 12 -2.04 -7.74 7.53
CA GLY A 12 -1.26 -8.31 8.62
C GLY A 12 -1.05 -7.37 9.81
N ALA A 13 -0.52 -7.89 10.92
CA ALA A 13 -0.32 -7.10 12.15
C ALA A 13 0.62 -5.90 11.94
N MET A 14 1.76 -6.11 11.27
CA MET A 14 2.71 -5.02 10.95
C MET A 14 2.13 -4.05 9.92
N GLY A 15 1.43 -4.57 8.89
CA GLY A 15 0.74 -3.75 7.90
C GLY A 15 -0.27 -2.79 8.54
N GLN A 16 -1.06 -3.27 9.51
CA GLN A 16 -2.00 -2.42 10.26
C GLN A 16 -1.30 -1.34 11.11
N LYS A 17 -0.11 -1.62 11.66
CA LYS A 17 0.69 -0.58 12.33
C LYS A 17 1.16 0.48 11.35
N ALA A 18 1.58 0.09 10.14
CA ALA A 18 1.96 1.03 9.09
C ALA A 18 0.77 1.89 8.61
N VAL A 19 -0.40 1.28 8.40
CA VAL A 19 -1.65 1.99 8.07
C VAL A 19 -1.95 3.07 9.12
N ASN A 20 -1.94 2.70 10.40
CA ASN A 20 -2.21 3.64 11.49
C ASN A 20 -1.17 4.75 11.59
N LEU A 21 0.12 4.43 11.39
CA LEU A 21 1.18 5.42 11.37
C LEU A 21 0.97 6.43 10.25
N VAL A 22 0.75 5.98 9.01
CA VAL A 22 0.53 6.86 7.86
C VAL A 22 -0.68 7.75 8.08
N ASN A 23 -1.79 7.20 8.56
CA ASN A 23 -3.01 7.96 8.87
C ASN A 23 -2.81 9.03 9.97
N SER A 24 -1.79 8.90 10.83
CA SER A 24 -1.47 9.87 11.88
C SER A 24 -0.54 11.01 11.47
N LEU A 25 0.00 10.98 10.24
CA LEU A 25 0.99 11.95 9.78
C LEU A 25 0.37 12.97 8.81
N ASP A 26 0.43 14.25 9.16
CA ASP A 26 -0.23 15.34 8.40
C ASP A 26 0.25 15.50 6.95
N ASN A 27 1.47 15.07 6.64
CA ASN A 27 2.09 15.22 5.31
C ASN A 27 2.05 13.94 4.47
N PHE A 28 1.32 12.92 4.90
CA PHE A 28 1.18 11.66 4.19
C PHE A 28 -0.28 11.30 4.00
N GLU A 29 -0.59 10.68 2.87
CA GLU A 29 -1.93 10.23 2.53
C GLU A 29 -1.87 8.76 2.13
N LEU A 30 -2.61 7.91 2.84
CA LEU A 30 -2.75 6.50 2.50
C LEU A 30 -3.76 6.34 1.37
N VAL A 31 -3.27 6.19 0.14
CA VAL A 31 -4.10 6.15 -1.07
C VAL A 31 -4.44 4.74 -1.53
N ALA A 32 -3.67 3.74 -1.09
CA ALA A 32 -3.90 2.35 -1.48
C ALA A 32 -3.35 1.32 -0.49
N GLY A 33 -3.94 0.12 -0.54
CA GLY A 33 -3.42 -1.09 0.08
C GLY A 33 -3.31 -2.21 -0.95
N MET A 34 -2.32 -3.09 -0.81
CA MET A 34 -2.15 -4.27 -1.66
C MET A 34 -2.17 -5.56 -0.82
N SER A 35 -3.07 -6.48 -1.16
CA SER A 35 -3.16 -7.80 -0.54
C SER A 35 -3.97 -8.76 -1.42
N PRO A 36 -3.43 -9.93 -1.82
CA PRO A 36 -4.11 -10.89 -2.68
C PRO A 36 -5.42 -11.47 -2.11
N THR A 37 -5.63 -11.34 -0.80
CA THR A 37 -6.78 -11.93 -0.09
C THR A 37 -7.72 -10.89 0.50
N ALA A 38 -7.45 -9.60 0.29
CA ALA A 38 -8.29 -8.53 0.83
C ALA A 38 -9.59 -8.41 0.04
N THR A 39 -10.69 -8.22 0.78
CA THR A 39 -11.96 -7.80 0.21
C THR A 39 -11.90 -6.30 -0.12
N ASN A 40 -12.63 -5.86 -1.15
CA ASN A 40 -12.69 -4.44 -1.51
C ASN A 40 -13.58 -3.63 -0.53
N ASP A 41 -13.11 -3.52 0.71
CA ASP A 41 -13.74 -2.81 1.82
C ASP A 41 -12.64 -2.08 2.62
N PRO A 42 -12.30 -0.83 2.25
CA PRO A 42 -11.22 -0.07 2.90
C PRO A 42 -11.42 0.12 4.41
N GLN A 43 -12.66 0.38 4.85
CA GLN A 43 -12.98 0.69 6.24
C GLN A 43 -12.73 -0.50 7.17
N LYS A 44 -13.00 -1.73 6.70
CA LYS A 44 -12.66 -2.97 7.41
C LYS A 44 -11.18 -3.06 7.82
N TYR A 45 -10.30 -2.39 7.10
CA TYR A 45 -8.85 -2.48 7.29
C TYR A 45 -8.21 -1.16 7.76
N ASN A 46 -9.01 -0.25 8.30
CA ASN A 46 -8.58 1.09 8.72
C ASN A 46 -7.95 1.94 7.60
N LEU A 47 -8.25 1.61 6.34
CA LEU A 47 -7.87 2.45 5.22
C LEU A 47 -8.89 3.59 5.07
N PRO A 48 -8.47 4.79 4.60
CA PRO A 48 -9.40 5.85 4.22
C PRO A 48 -10.46 5.36 3.22
N ALA A 49 -11.68 5.89 3.28
CA ALA A 49 -12.78 5.45 2.42
C ALA A 49 -12.48 5.60 0.91
N GLY A 50 -11.60 6.54 0.54
CA GLY A 50 -11.15 6.73 -0.84
C GLY A 50 -9.99 5.83 -1.27
N ALA A 51 -9.36 5.10 -0.33
CA ALA A 51 -8.20 4.28 -0.63
C ALA A 51 -8.58 3.07 -1.49
N LYS A 52 -7.74 2.76 -2.48
CA LYS A 52 -7.92 1.60 -3.36
C LYS A 52 -7.33 0.34 -2.74
N ILE A 53 -7.95 -0.80 -2.97
CA ILE A 53 -7.38 -2.10 -2.62
C ILE A 53 -7.05 -2.84 -3.91
N TYR A 54 -5.79 -3.23 -4.05
CA TYR A 54 -5.29 -4.02 -5.18
C TYR A 54 -4.99 -5.45 -4.71
N GLN A 55 -5.37 -6.44 -5.51
CA GLN A 55 -5.09 -7.84 -5.21
C GLN A 55 -3.84 -8.35 -5.92
N SER A 56 -3.41 -7.67 -6.98
CA SER A 56 -2.23 -8.03 -7.76
C SER A 56 -1.49 -6.81 -8.28
N LEU A 57 -0.21 -6.97 -8.64
CA LEU A 57 0.62 -5.90 -9.21
C LEU A 57 0.03 -5.36 -10.53
N ALA A 58 -0.63 -6.22 -11.32
CA ALA A 58 -1.22 -5.85 -12.59
C ALA A 58 -2.39 -4.86 -12.49
N GLU A 59 -2.99 -4.71 -11.30
CA GLU A 59 -4.09 -3.77 -11.05
C GLU A 59 -3.59 -2.36 -10.68
N ILE A 60 -2.30 -2.21 -10.38
CA ILE A 60 -1.74 -0.97 -9.86
C ILE A 60 -1.36 -0.07 -11.05
N PRO A 61 -2.01 1.10 -11.21
CA PRO A 61 -1.66 2.02 -12.28
C PRO A 61 -0.33 2.72 -12.00
N ASP A 62 0.28 3.27 -13.05
CA ASP A 62 1.43 4.17 -12.92
C ASP A 62 1.10 5.34 -11.98
N LEU A 63 2.09 5.75 -11.18
CA LEU A 63 1.97 6.87 -10.25
C LEU A 63 0.83 6.70 -9.22
N ALA A 64 0.44 5.45 -8.91
CA ALA A 64 -0.55 5.15 -7.87
C ALA A 64 -0.17 5.70 -6.49
N ALA A 65 1.13 5.76 -6.20
CA ALA A 65 1.68 6.29 -4.95
C ALA A 65 3.10 6.86 -5.17
N ASP A 66 3.58 7.66 -4.23
CA ASP A 66 4.98 8.10 -4.19
C ASP A 66 5.87 7.10 -3.42
N ILE A 67 5.29 6.43 -2.43
CA ILE A 67 5.99 5.56 -1.46
C ILE A 67 5.26 4.21 -1.37
N TRP A 68 6.02 3.13 -1.31
CA TRP A 68 5.55 1.77 -1.12
C TRP A 68 6.10 1.22 0.20
N ILE A 69 5.22 0.87 1.15
CA ILE A 69 5.61 0.20 2.39
C ILE A 69 5.26 -1.27 2.27
N ASP A 70 6.28 -2.14 2.26
CA ASP A 70 6.11 -3.57 2.06
C ASP A 70 6.22 -4.38 3.36
N PHE A 71 5.08 -4.90 3.83
CA PHE A 71 4.99 -5.88 4.91
C PHE A 71 4.44 -7.23 4.41
N THR A 72 4.77 -7.59 3.17
CA THR A 72 4.40 -8.89 2.58
C THR A 72 5.39 -9.99 2.97
N THR A 73 5.41 -11.09 2.21
CA THR A 73 6.25 -12.27 2.50
C THR A 73 7.59 -12.19 1.77
N PRO A 74 8.65 -12.88 2.26
CA PRO A 74 9.94 -12.94 1.55
C PRO A 74 9.84 -13.46 0.11
N LYS A 75 8.81 -14.26 -0.20
CA LYS A 75 8.56 -14.76 -1.55
C LYS A 75 8.04 -13.66 -2.51
N ALA A 76 7.30 -12.68 -2.00
CA ALA A 76 6.65 -11.65 -2.80
C ALA A 76 7.47 -10.35 -2.90
N VAL A 77 8.29 -10.04 -1.89
CA VAL A 77 8.97 -8.75 -1.76
C VAL A 77 9.88 -8.41 -2.95
N TYR A 78 10.54 -9.40 -3.56
CA TYR A 78 11.42 -9.15 -4.72
C TYR A 78 10.63 -8.58 -5.90
N ASP A 79 9.51 -9.22 -6.25
CA ASP A 79 8.66 -8.78 -7.37
C ASP A 79 8.01 -7.43 -7.07
N ASN A 80 7.60 -7.20 -5.81
CA ASN A 80 7.02 -5.93 -5.38
C ASN A 80 8.03 -4.77 -5.48
N VAL A 81 9.27 -4.96 -5.00
CA VAL A 81 10.32 -3.93 -5.07
C VAL A 81 10.69 -3.64 -6.53
N LYS A 82 10.83 -4.69 -7.35
CA LYS A 82 11.08 -4.53 -8.78
C LYS A 82 9.97 -3.70 -9.44
N PHE A 83 8.71 -4.03 -9.17
CA PHE A 83 7.56 -3.29 -9.67
C PHE A 83 7.59 -1.82 -9.20
N ALA A 84 7.81 -1.57 -7.92
CA ALA A 84 7.87 -0.20 -7.39
C ALA A 84 8.91 0.65 -8.13
N LEU A 85 10.12 0.11 -8.35
CA LEU A 85 11.19 0.81 -9.07
C LEU A 85 10.83 1.06 -10.55
N GLU A 86 10.25 0.08 -11.24
CA GLU A 86 9.81 0.20 -12.64
C GLU A 86 8.69 1.23 -12.81
N HIS A 87 7.85 1.42 -11.79
CA HIS A 87 6.73 2.36 -11.78
C HIS A 87 7.03 3.68 -11.05
N HIS A 88 8.31 3.97 -10.75
CA HIS A 88 8.78 5.19 -10.08
C HIS A 88 8.16 5.44 -8.69
N ILE A 89 7.82 4.38 -7.97
CA ILE A 89 7.38 4.39 -6.58
C ILE A 89 8.58 4.08 -5.70
N SER A 90 8.80 4.83 -4.62
CA SER A 90 9.94 4.60 -3.72
C SER A 90 9.64 3.44 -2.77
N PRO A 91 10.34 2.29 -2.88
CA PRO A 91 10.14 1.12 -2.01
C PRO A 91 10.81 1.25 -0.64
#